data_AF-A0A5K1B6R5-F1
#
_entry.id   AF-A0A5K1B6R5-F1
#
_cell.length_a   1.000
_cell.length_b   1.000
_cell.length_c   1.000
_cell.angle_alpha   90.00
_cell.angle_beta   90.00
_cell.angle_gamma   90.00
#
_symmetry.space_group_name_H-M   'P 1'
#
loop_
_entity.id
_entity.type
_entity.pdbx_description
1 polymer ?
#
loop_
_entity_poly.entity_id
_entity_poly.type
_entity_poly.pdbx_seq_one_letter_code
_entity_poly.pdbx_strand_id
1 'polypeptide(L)' 'SCWAFSVVAAIEGLNKIQSGRLVSLSEQELVDCDVYDYGCEGGDPRIAIYFASMKGGLTTESNYPYLGSQSACQTTK' A
#
# COMPACT_ATOMS: atom_id res chain seq x y z
N SER A 1 -9.55 -0.82 -6.38
CA SER A 1 -8.49 -0.68 -5.34
C SER A 1 -8.86 -1.19 -3.94
N CYS A 2 -10.03 -1.81 -3.69
CA CYS A 2 -10.40 -2.29 -2.33
C CYS A 2 -9.38 -3.25 -1.70
N TRP A 3 -8.68 -4.04 -2.52
CA TRP A 3 -7.59 -4.92 -2.11
C TRP A 3 -6.45 -4.15 -1.44
N ALA A 4 -6.03 -3.01 -2.00
CA ALA A 4 -4.94 -2.18 -1.49
C ALA A 4 -5.31 -1.59 -0.12
N PHE A 5 -6.52 -1.04 0.01
CA PHE A 5 -7.05 -0.55 1.30
C PHE A 5 -7.08 -1.64 2.37
N SER A 6 -7.51 -2.86 2.00
CA SER A 6 -7.53 -3.97 2.95
C SER A 6 -6.14 -4.33 3.48
N VAL A 7 -5.12 -4.25 2.63
CA VAL A 7 -3.72 -4.55 3.00
C VAL A 7 -3.13 -3.43 3.83
N VAL A 8 -3.30 -2.18 3.40
CA VAL A 8 -2.83 -1.01 4.15
C VAL A 8 -3.42 -1.01 5.56
N ALA A 9 -4.74 -1.13 5.71
CA ALA A 9 -5.37 -1.16 7.04
C ALA A 9 -4.85 -2.30 7.92
N ALA A 10 -4.57 -3.48 7.35
CA ALA A 10 -3.98 -4.59 8.09
C ALA A 10 -2.55 -4.28 8.57
N ILE A 11 -1.71 -3.68 7.72
CA ILE A 11 -0.34 -3.29 8.06
C ILE A 11 -0.34 -2.16 9.11
N GLU A 12 -1.19 -1.16 8.96
CA GLU A 12 -1.36 -0.07 9.92
C GLU A 12 -1.79 -0.58 11.30
N GLY A 13 -2.77 -1.50 11.33
CA GLY A 13 -3.24 -2.15 12.54
C GLY A 13 -2.11 -2.93 13.24
N LEU A 14 -1.35 -3.71 12.48
CA LEU A 14 -0.19 -4.44 13.00
C LEU A 14 0.88 -3.48 13.54
N ASN A 15 1.19 -2.41 12.81
CA ASN A 15 2.13 -1.38 13.24
C ASN A 15 1.68 -0.71 14.55
N LYS A 16 0.38 -0.42 14.70
CA LYS A 16 -0.19 0.10 15.96
C LYS A 16 -0.03 -0.88 17.12
N ILE A 17 -0.26 -2.17 16.89
CA ILE A 17 -0.09 -3.20 17.91
C ILE A 17 1.38 -3.31 18.34
N GLN A 18 2.32 -3.30 17.38
CA GLN A 18 3.74 -3.53 17.66
C GLN A 18 4.47 -2.30 18.20
N SER A 19 4.21 -1.12 17.64
CA SER A 19 4.94 0.11 17.97
C SER A 19 4.17 1.05 18.90
N GLY A 20 2.87 0.82 19.09
CA GLY A 20 1.98 1.77 19.77
C GLY A 20 1.60 2.99 18.94
N ARG A 21 2.11 3.13 17.71
CA ARG A 21 1.87 4.28 16.83
C ARG A 21 0.97 3.89 15.67
N LEU A 22 -0.12 4.64 15.48
CA LEU A 22 -0.92 4.53 14.26
C LEU A 22 -0.32 5.49 13.24
N VAL A 23 0.11 4.96 12.10
CA VAL A 23 0.72 5.71 11.01
C VAL A 23 -0.13 5.43 9.79
N SER A 24 -0.55 6.47 9.07
CA SER A 24 -1.31 6.31 7.84
C SER A 24 -0.36 6.00 6.68
N LEU A 25 -0.58 4.88 6.00
CA LEU A 25 0.25 4.36 4.90
C LEU A 25 -0.47 4.52 3.56
N SER A 26 0.29 4.51 2.47
CA SER A 26 -0.24 4.80 1.13
C SER A 26 -0.86 3.57 0.47
N GLU A 27 -2.16 3.64 0.15
CA GLU A 27 -2.78 2.69 -0.77
C GLU A 27 -2.34 2.93 -2.22
N GLN A 28 -2.06 4.18 -2.57
CA GLN A 28 -1.68 4.55 -3.93
C GLN A 28 -0.36 3.91 -4.35
N GLU A 29 0.58 3.78 -3.42
CA GLU A 29 1.84 3.10 -3.67
C GLU A 29 1.63 1.64 -4.07
N LEU A 30 0.68 0.92 -3.44
CA LEU A 30 0.31 -0.42 -3.89
C LEU A 30 -0.35 -0.39 -5.27
N VAL A 31 -1.29 0.53 -5.49
CA VAL A 31 -2.01 0.66 -6.78
C VAL A 31 -1.06 0.94 -7.94
N ASP A 32 -0.03 1.75 -7.75
CA ASP A 32 0.89 2.18 -8.80
C ASP A 32 2.13 1.28 -8.94
N CYS A 33 2.65 0.73 -7.84
CA CYS A 33 3.95 0.05 -7.80
C CYS A 33 3.89 -1.46 -7.67
N ASP A 34 2.77 -2.05 -7.24
CA ASP A 34 2.63 -3.49 -7.24
C ASP A 34 2.47 -4.02 -8.67
N VAL A 35 3.56 -4.51 -9.23
CA VAL A 35 3.62 -5.03 -10.61
C VAL A 35 2.97 -6.42 -10.77
N TYR A 36 2.57 -7.05 -9.66
CA TYR A 36 1.93 -8.37 -9.68
C TYR A 36 0.40 -8.28 -9.70
N ASP A 37 -0.15 -7.15 -9.28
CA ASP A 37 -1.59 -6.86 -9.28
C ASP A 37 -1.98 -5.89 -10.41
N TYR A 38 -3.29 -5.65 -10.57
CA TYR A 38 -3.86 -4.91 -11.69
C TYR A 38 -4.32 -3.51 -11.31
N GLY A 39 -3.68 -2.89 -10.30
CA GLY A 39 -3.96 -1.53 -9.86
C GLY A 39 -5.45 -1.30 -9.55
N CYS A 40 -6.10 -0.45 -10.35
CA CYS A 40 -7.51 -0.14 -10.18
C CYS A 40 -8.46 -1.30 -10.53
N GLU A 41 -8.06 -2.19 -11.44
CA GLU A 41 -8.89 -3.31 -11.94
C GLU A 41 -9.00 -4.47 -10.94
N GLY A 42 -8.14 -4.51 -9.92
CA GLY A 42 -8.19 -5.52 -8.87
C GLY A 42 -6.79 -5.97 -8.44
N GLY A 43 -6.77 -6.82 -7.42
CA GLY A 43 -5.55 -7.38 -6.89
C GLY A 43 -5.82 -8.41 -5.79
N ASP A 44 -4.84 -9.27 -5.52
CA ASP A 44 -4.87 -10.26 -4.45
C ASP A 44 -4.15 -9.70 -3.21
N PRO A 45 -4.86 -9.45 -2.09
CA PRO A 45 -4.26 -8.95 -0.86
C PRO A 45 -3.02 -9.71 -0.37
N ARG A 46 -2.90 -11.01 -0.66
CA ARG A 46 -1.74 -11.81 -0.26
C ARG A 46 -0.49 -11.44 -1.07
N ILE A 47 -0.67 -11.16 -2.36
CA ILE A 47 0.40 -10.70 -3.25
C ILE A 47 0.85 -9.31 -2.83
N ALA A 48 -0.10 -8.41 -2.58
CA ALA A 48 0.18 -7.06 -2.10
C ALA A 48 0.92 -7.02 -0.74
N ILE A 49 0.59 -7.92 0.20
CA ILE A 49 1.35 -8.09 1.44
C ILE A 49 2.79 -8.55 1.14
N TYR A 50 2.97 -9.50 0.22
CA TYR A 50 4.29 -9.97 -0.19
C TYR A 50 5.11 -8.86 -0.84
N PHE A 51 4.51 -8.08 -1.75
CA PHE A 51 5.13 -6.92 -2.37
C PHE A 51 5.59 -5.89 -1.32
N ALA A 52 4.70 -5.49 -0.40
CA ALA A 52 5.03 -4.57 0.68
C ALA A 52 6.20 -5.08 1.54
N SER A 53 6.21 -6.39 1.85
CA SER A 53 7.32 -7.01 2.59
C SER A 53 8.63 -7.00 1.80
N MET A 54 8.59 -7.30 0.51
CA MET A 54 9.78 -7.32 -0.36
C MET A 54 10.37 -5.93 -0.57
N LYS A 55 9.52 -4.90 -0.63
CA LYS A 55 9.92 -3.49 -0.69
C LYS A 55 10.51 -2.97 0.62
N GLY A 56 10.23 -3.64 1.74
CA GLY A 56 10.66 -3.21 3.08
C GLY A 56 9.66 -2.30 3.80
N GLY A 57 8.39 -2.31 3.36
CA GLY A 57 7.30 -1.52 3.90
C GLY A 57 6.63 -0.64 2.84
N LEU A 58 5.67 0.16 3.30
CA LEU A 58 4.99 1.18 2.51
C LEU A 58 5.36 2.56 3.03
N THR A 59 5.36 3.54 2.13
CA THR A 59 5.47 4.96 2.45
C THR A 59 4.16 5.47 3.09
N THR A 60 4.19 6.69 3.60
CA THR A 60 3.02 7.29 4.26
C THR A 60 2.03 7.87 3.26
N GLU A 61 0.75 7.91 3.62
CA GLU A 61 -0.29 8.57 2.82
C GLU A 61 0.04 10.04 2.55
N SER A 62 0.64 10.75 3.52
CA SER A 62 1.07 12.15 3.31
C SER A 62 2.14 12.32 2.24
N ASN A 63 2.96 11.30 2.00
CA ASN A 63 4.05 11.36 1.04
C ASN A 63 3.63 10.83 -0.35
N TYR A 64 2.76 9.81 -0.38
CA TYR A 64 2.17 9.27 -1.59
C TYR A 64 0.63 9.23 -1.48
N PRO A 65 -0.06 10.36 -1.67
CA PRO A 65 -1.51 10.44 -1.45
C PRO A 65 -2.33 9.63 -2.44
N TYR A 66 -3.51 9.18 -2.00
CA TYR A 66 -4.48 8.49 -2.82
C TYR A 66 -5.09 9.38 -3.91
N LEU A 67 -4.98 8.94 -5.16
CA LEU A 67 -5.48 9.64 -6.34
C LEU A 67 -6.77 9.02 -6.89
N GLY A 68 -7.12 7.80 -6.48
CA GLY A 68 -8.32 7.13 -7.01
C GLY A 68 -8.16 6.53 -8.41
N SER A 69 -6.97 6.64 -9.01
CA SER A 69 -6.65 6.12 -10.34
C SER A 69 -5.23 5.59 -10.38
N GLN A 70 -4.98 4.54 -11.17
CA GLN A 70 -3.64 4.03 -11.39
C GLN A 70 -2.79 5.02 -12.19
N SER A 71 -1.59 5.27 -11.72
CA SER A 71 -0.57 6.12 -12.33
C SER A 71 0.76 5.37 -12.41
N ALA A 72 1.79 6.01 -12.98
CA ALA A 72 3.13 5.45 -12.96
C ALA A 72 3.68 5.42 -11.52
N CYS A 73 4.30 4.30 -11.12
CA CYS A 73 4.99 4.18 -9.84
C CYS A 73 6.06 5.27 -9.66
N GLN A 74 5.97 6.02 -8.56
CA GLN A 74 6.93 7.05 -8.20
C GLN A 74 7.94 6.52 -7.17
N THR A 75 9.15 6.17 -7.62
CA THR A 75 10.18 5.55 -6.75
C THR A 75 10.89 6.53 -5.81
N THR A 76 10.67 7.83 -5.98
CA THR A 76 11.22 8.90 -5.11
C THR A 76 10.29 9.27 -3.96
N LYS A 77 9.16 8.58 -3.85
CA LYS A 77 8.19 8.70 -2.76
C LYS A 77 8.28 7.47 -1.87
#